data_AF-A0AA42ZBP4-F1
#
_entry.id   AF-A0AA42ZBP4-F1
#
_cell.length_a   1.000
_cell.length_b   1.000
_cell.length_c   1.000
_cell.angle_alpha   90.00
_cell.angle_beta   90.00
_cell.angle_gamma   90.00
#
_symmetry.space_group_name_H-M   'P 1'
#
loop_
_entity.id
_entity.type
_entity.pdbx_description
1 polymer ?
#
loop_
_entity_poly.entity_id
_entity_poly.type
_entity_poly.pdbx_seq_one_letter_code
_entity_poly.pdbx_strand_id
1 'polypeptide(L)'
;RRGGTQRSEPNRLHAARVTRRLIDSLGNEHPGMPLFIMGDFNDNPTNKSIKQVLQSRGVIDSLGTYQLFNPMDKLFAKGYGTIGYRDRWSLFDQILLNSYASITSREGYRFWKAGIYMPPYLVQATGRYKGYPKSTYIAGRYKGGYSDHFPVYLHLVRKAD
;
A
#
# COMPACT_ATOMS: atom_id res chain seq x y z
N ARG A 1 11.28 15.29 6.93
CA ARG A 1 12.06 14.63 5.85
C ARG A 1 12.89 15.67 5.11
N ARG A 2 14.15 15.85 5.49
CA ARG A 2 15.20 16.44 4.61
C ARG A 2 16.41 15.49 4.75
N GLY A 3 16.96 15.02 3.63
CA GLY A 3 18.10 14.08 3.58
C GLY A 3 17.76 12.59 3.44
N GLY A 4 16.90 12.03 4.29
CA GLY A 4 16.65 10.57 4.34
C GLY A 4 16.03 9.98 3.06
N THR A 5 15.11 10.70 2.41
CA THR A 5 14.40 10.21 1.22
C THR A 5 15.34 10.03 0.02
N GLN A 6 16.23 10.99 -0.26
CA GLN A 6 17.21 10.87 -1.36
C GLN A 6 18.23 9.76 -1.12
N ARG A 7 18.67 9.56 0.14
CA ARG A 7 19.65 8.51 0.47
C ARG A 7 19.06 7.10 0.34
N SER A 8 17.78 6.94 0.65
CA SER A 8 17.10 5.63 0.67
C SER A 8 16.33 5.32 -0.61
N GLU A 9 16.01 6.32 -1.45
CA GLU A 9 15.30 6.13 -2.72
C GLU A 9 15.99 5.10 -3.64
N PRO A 10 17.32 5.11 -3.83
CA PRO A 10 17.99 4.10 -4.66
C PRO A 10 17.70 2.67 -4.20
N ASN A 11 17.66 2.43 -2.88
CA ASN A 11 17.36 1.11 -2.32
C ASN A 11 15.91 0.71 -2.56
N ARG A 12 14.96 1.65 -2.42
CA ARG A 12 13.53 1.40 -2.71
C ARG A 12 13.29 1.15 -4.20
N LEU A 13 13.98 1.88 -5.07
CA LEU A 13 13.96 1.64 -6.51
C LEU A 13 14.55 0.27 -6.85
N HIS A 14 15.65 -0.13 -6.20
CA HIS A 14 16.23 -1.45 -6.38
C HIS A 14 15.28 -2.57 -5.92
N ALA A 15 14.70 -2.46 -4.72
CA ALA A 15 13.69 -3.39 -4.21
C ALA A 15 12.50 -3.51 -5.17
N ALA A 16 11.98 -2.39 -5.65
CA ALA A 16 10.90 -2.37 -6.64
C ALA A 16 11.28 -3.08 -7.96
N ARG A 17 12.52 -2.93 -8.44
CA ARG A 17 12.99 -3.64 -9.64
C ARG A 17 13.07 -5.15 -9.41
N VAL A 18 13.55 -5.57 -8.24
CA VAL A 18 13.59 -6.99 -7.86
C VAL A 18 12.18 -7.56 -7.81
N THR A 19 11.24 -6.88 -7.15
CA THR A 19 9.84 -7.28 -7.11
C THR A 19 9.22 -7.35 -8.50
N ARG A 20 9.48 -6.37 -9.38
CA ARG A 20 8.98 -6.38 -10.77
C ARG A 20 9.48 -7.60 -11.54
N ARG A 21 10.78 -7.90 -11.46
CA ARG A 21 11.36 -9.11 -12.09
C ARG A 21 10.73 -10.38 -11.55
N LEU A 22 10.44 -10.46 -10.25
CA LEU A 22 9.79 -11.61 -9.66
C LEU A 22 8.37 -11.79 -10.21
N ILE A 23 7.59 -10.70 -10.33
CA ILE A 23 6.25 -10.76 -10.92
C ILE A 23 6.32 -11.24 -12.37
N ASP A 24 7.29 -10.76 -13.15
CA ASP A 24 7.47 -11.17 -14.55
C ASP A 24 7.88 -12.65 -14.65
N SER A 25 8.83 -13.08 -13.82
CA SER A 25 9.27 -14.48 -13.76
C SER A 25 8.13 -15.42 -13.41
N LEU A 26 7.42 -15.12 -12.32
CA LEU A 26 6.24 -15.87 -11.89
C LEU A 26 5.14 -15.86 -12.95
N GLY A 27 4.97 -14.74 -13.65
CA GLY A 27 3.96 -14.60 -14.68
C GLY A 27 4.25 -15.41 -15.94
N ASN A 28 5.53 -15.61 -16.25
CA ASN A 28 5.99 -16.48 -17.33
C ASN A 28 5.88 -17.96 -16.98
N GLU A 29 6.22 -18.34 -15.74
CA GLU A 29 6.15 -19.72 -15.26
C GLU A 29 4.72 -20.19 -15.01
N HIS A 30 3.86 -19.29 -14.52
CA HIS A 30 2.48 -19.58 -14.16
C HIS A 30 1.51 -18.56 -14.79
N PRO A 31 1.22 -18.69 -16.11
CA PRO A 31 0.29 -17.80 -16.80
C PRO A 31 -1.09 -17.70 -16.10
N GLY A 32 -1.56 -16.47 -15.89
CA GLY A 32 -2.84 -16.19 -15.23
C GLY A 32 -2.81 -16.17 -13.70
N MET A 33 -1.65 -16.34 -13.07
CA MET A 33 -1.57 -16.39 -11.60
C MET A 33 -1.97 -15.05 -10.95
N PRO A 34 -2.96 -15.01 -10.04
CA PRO A 34 -3.28 -13.84 -9.23
C PRO A 34 -2.13 -13.51 -8.26
N LEU A 35 -1.74 -12.24 -8.19
CA LEU A 35 -0.63 -11.78 -7.34
C LEU A 35 -1.03 -10.58 -6.51
N PHE A 36 -0.62 -10.60 -5.23
CA PHE A 36 -0.74 -9.51 -4.28
C PHE A 36 0.66 -9.10 -3.82
N ILE A 37 0.95 -7.81 -3.87
CA ILE A 37 2.20 -7.23 -3.37
C ILE A 37 1.82 -6.27 -2.24
N MET A 38 2.24 -6.57 -1.02
CA MET A 38 1.80 -5.83 0.16
C MET A 38 2.92 -5.57 1.15
N GLY A 39 2.76 -4.51 1.94
CA GLY A 39 3.65 -4.17 3.05
C GLY A 39 3.86 -2.67 3.19
N ASP A 40 4.81 -2.29 4.04
CA ASP A 40 5.33 -0.92 4.15
C ASP A 40 6.37 -0.68 3.05
N PHE A 41 5.99 0.09 2.03
CA PHE A 41 6.88 0.44 0.92
C PHE A 41 7.81 1.61 1.24
N ASN A 42 7.59 2.35 2.32
CA ASN A 42 8.26 3.62 2.63
C ASN A 42 8.22 4.66 1.48
N ASP A 43 7.26 4.51 0.57
CA ASP A 43 6.97 5.39 -0.54
C ASP A 43 5.45 5.56 -0.64
N ASN A 44 4.99 6.73 -1.08
CA ASN A 44 3.58 6.96 -1.39
C ASN A 44 3.20 6.30 -2.72
N PRO A 45 1.89 6.12 -3.01
CA PRO A 45 1.42 5.56 -4.27
C PRO A 45 1.93 6.30 -5.52
N THR A 46 2.30 7.58 -5.40
CA THR A 46 2.79 8.42 -6.51
C THR A 46 4.31 8.41 -6.70
N ASN A 47 5.08 7.81 -5.80
CA ASN A 47 6.54 7.78 -5.90
C ASN A 47 7.01 6.84 -7.03
N LYS A 48 8.25 7.06 -7.52
CA LYS A 48 8.81 6.39 -8.71
C LYS A 48 8.87 4.87 -8.57
N SER A 49 9.22 4.35 -7.40
CA SER A 49 9.25 2.90 -7.12
C SER A 49 7.88 2.26 -7.39
N ILE A 50 6.80 2.92 -6.99
CA ILE A 50 5.42 2.42 -7.12
C ILE A 50 4.85 2.68 -8.52
N LYS A 51 4.98 3.91 -9.03
CA LYS A 51 4.38 4.30 -10.33
C LYS A 51 5.17 3.86 -11.54
N GLN A 52 6.48 4.02 -11.51
CA GLN A 52 7.31 3.84 -12.70
C GLN A 52 7.96 2.46 -12.72
N VAL A 53 8.50 2.01 -11.59
CA VAL A 53 9.23 0.73 -11.53
C VAL A 53 8.26 -0.45 -11.40
N LEU A 54 7.35 -0.42 -10.43
CA LEU A 54 6.30 -1.44 -10.29
C LEU A 54 5.18 -1.31 -11.34
N GLN A 55 5.16 -0.20 -12.07
CA GLN A 55 4.20 0.09 -13.14
C GLN A 55 2.73 0.04 -12.68
N SER A 56 2.46 0.52 -11.46
CA SER A 56 1.12 0.47 -10.88
C SER A 56 0.19 1.60 -11.35
N ARG A 57 -1.10 1.28 -11.51
CA ARG A 57 -2.18 2.21 -11.90
C ARG A 57 -3.27 2.27 -10.84
N GLY A 58 -3.91 3.43 -10.72
CA GLY A 58 -5.01 3.65 -9.75
C GLY A 58 -6.40 3.28 -10.28
N VAL A 59 -6.46 2.69 -11.47
CA VAL A 59 -7.69 2.27 -12.16
C VAL A 59 -7.53 0.83 -12.64
N ILE A 60 -8.61 0.06 -12.57
CA ILE A 60 -8.63 -1.35 -12.98
C ILE A 60 -8.86 -1.47 -14.49
N ASP A 61 -9.51 -0.47 -15.09
CA ASP A 61 -9.86 -0.49 -16.50
C ASP A 61 -8.61 -0.51 -17.38
N SER A 62 -8.60 -1.45 -18.34
CA SER A 62 -7.54 -1.60 -19.34
C SER A 62 -6.15 -1.83 -18.73
N LEU A 63 -6.05 -2.62 -17.66
CA LEU A 63 -4.77 -3.13 -17.19
C LEU A 63 -4.20 -4.14 -18.18
N GLY A 64 -2.92 -3.97 -18.50
CA GLY A 64 -2.17 -4.97 -19.26
C GLY A 64 -1.92 -6.26 -18.46
N THR A 65 -1.40 -7.28 -19.15
CA THR A 65 -0.97 -8.54 -18.55
C THR A 65 0.03 -8.29 -17.41
N TYR A 66 -0.25 -8.81 -16.21
CA TYR A 66 0.55 -8.61 -14.99
C TYR A 66 0.82 -7.15 -14.59
N GLN A 67 0.11 -6.19 -15.17
CA GLN A 67 0.15 -4.80 -14.73
C GLN A 67 -0.49 -4.69 -13.35
N LEU A 68 0.08 -3.85 -12.49
CA LEU A 68 -0.41 -3.70 -11.13
C LEU A 68 -1.49 -2.63 -11.04
N PHE A 69 -2.54 -2.95 -10.31
CA PHE A 69 -3.53 -2.05 -9.76
C PHE A 69 -3.15 -1.67 -8.32
N ASN A 70 -3.23 -0.38 -8.01
CA ASN A 70 -3.00 0.14 -6.68
C ASN A 70 -4.26 0.87 -6.16
N PRO A 71 -5.12 0.21 -5.37
CA PRO A 71 -6.32 0.85 -4.83
C PRO A 71 -6.01 1.97 -3.82
N MET A 72 -4.78 2.06 -3.31
CA MET A 72 -4.34 3.11 -2.39
C MET A 72 -4.14 4.46 -3.08
N ASP A 73 -4.02 4.51 -4.42
CA ASP A 73 -3.94 5.77 -5.17
C ASP A 73 -5.12 6.69 -4.88
N LYS A 74 -6.35 6.15 -4.91
CA LYS A 74 -7.56 6.93 -4.66
C LYS A 74 -7.66 7.40 -3.21
N LEU A 75 -7.15 6.61 -2.27
CA LEU A 75 -7.10 6.98 -0.85
C LEU A 75 -6.08 8.11 -0.63
N PHE A 76 -4.89 7.99 -1.21
CA PHE A 76 -3.85 9.02 -1.10
C PHE A 76 -4.27 10.34 -1.76
N ALA A 77 -4.92 10.29 -2.92
CA ALA A 77 -5.45 11.48 -3.59
C ALA A 77 -6.51 12.22 -2.75
N LYS A 78 -7.23 11.52 -1.88
CA LYS A 78 -8.19 12.10 -0.92
C LYS A 78 -7.51 12.61 0.37
N GLY A 79 -6.19 12.50 0.47
CA GLY A 79 -5.42 12.96 1.64
C GLY A 79 -5.28 11.93 2.76
N TYR A 80 -5.72 10.68 2.56
CA TYR A 80 -5.53 9.63 3.54
C TYR A 80 -4.07 9.14 3.58
N GLY A 81 -3.62 8.68 4.75
CA GLY A 81 -2.30 8.11 4.97
C GLY A 81 -2.31 7.08 6.10
N THR A 82 -1.26 6.26 6.14
CA THR A 82 -1.05 5.28 7.21
C THR A 82 -0.12 5.82 8.28
N ILE A 83 0.74 6.79 7.96
CA ILE A 83 1.66 7.42 8.90
C ILE A 83 1.63 8.94 8.77
N GLY A 84 1.64 9.64 9.90
CA GLY A 84 1.74 11.09 9.98
C GLY A 84 3.11 11.55 10.48
N TYR A 85 3.70 12.56 9.84
CA TYR A 85 4.92 13.22 10.32
C TYR A 85 4.92 14.71 10.00
N ARG A 86 5.06 15.57 11.03
CA ARG A 86 5.05 17.04 10.90
C ARG A 86 3.85 17.53 10.07
N ASP A 87 2.66 17.07 10.43
CA ASP A 87 1.38 17.45 9.83
C ASP A 87 1.28 17.13 8.33
N ARG A 88 2.01 16.10 7.91
CA ARG A 88 1.90 15.50 6.58
C ARG A 88 1.64 14.02 6.69
N TRP A 89 0.60 13.57 6.00
CA TRP A 89 0.28 12.17 5.83
C TRP A 89 1.14 11.56 4.72
N SER A 90 1.55 10.31 4.93
CA SER A 90 2.10 9.44 3.90
C SER A 90 1.34 8.12 3.91
N LEU A 91 1.18 7.53 2.73
CA LEU A 91 0.50 6.25 2.57
C LEU A 91 1.52 5.20 2.16
N PHE A 92 2.25 4.71 3.15
CA PHE A 92 3.39 3.82 2.96
C PHE A 92 2.98 2.36 2.90
N ASP A 93 2.02 1.98 3.75
CA ASP A 93 1.41 0.66 3.76
C ASP A 93 0.44 0.57 2.59
N GLN A 94 0.72 -0.34 1.66
CA GLN A 94 -0.05 -0.49 0.43
C GLN A 94 -0.26 -1.97 0.11
N ILE A 95 -1.32 -2.27 -0.64
CA ILE A 95 -1.60 -3.61 -1.18
C ILE A 95 -1.91 -3.42 -2.66
N LEU A 96 -1.02 -3.88 -3.52
CA LEU A 96 -1.14 -3.84 -4.97
C LEU A 96 -1.60 -5.21 -5.47
N LEU A 97 -2.41 -5.23 -6.52
CA LEU A 97 -2.93 -6.45 -7.13
C LEU A 97 -2.50 -6.47 -8.60
N ASN A 98 -2.15 -7.62 -9.18
CA ASN A 98 -2.01 -7.70 -10.64
C ASN A 98 -3.39 -7.71 -11.34
N SER A 99 -3.40 -7.59 -12.67
CA SER A 99 -4.62 -7.64 -13.47
C SER A 99 -5.47 -8.90 -13.23
N TYR A 100 -4.84 -10.07 -13.04
CA TYR A 100 -5.54 -11.32 -12.75
C TYR A 100 -6.21 -11.34 -11.36
N ALA A 101 -5.59 -10.77 -10.33
CA ALA A 101 -6.21 -10.61 -9.01
C ALA A 101 -7.27 -9.49 -8.96
N SER A 102 -7.17 -8.51 -9.88
CA SER A 102 -8.06 -7.34 -9.90
C SER A 102 -9.34 -7.57 -10.70
N ILE A 103 -9.25 -8.33 -11.79
CA ILE A 103 -10.31 -8.47 -12.81
C ILE A 103 -10.93 -9.87 -12.80
N THR A 104 -10.14 -10.91 -12.54
CA THR A 104 -10.58 -12.31 -12.61
C THR A 104 -11.11 -12.73 -11.24
N SER A 105 -12.38 -13.07 -11.07
CA SER A 105 -12.98 -14.24 -11.71
C SER A 105 -14.50 -14.16 -11.62
N ARG A 106 -15.21 -14.54 -12.69
CA ARG A 106 -16.67 -14.75 -12.63
C ARG A 106 -17.06 -15.83 -11.61
N GLU A 107 -16.09 -16.67 -11.20
CA GLU A 107 -16.26 -17.82 -10.30
C GLU A 107 -15.44 -17.75 -8.99
N GLY A 108 -14.81 -16.62 -8.65
CA GLY A 108 -13.98 -16.49 -7.45
C GLY A 108 -13.92 -15.07 -6.88
N TYR A 109 -12.90 -14.81 -6.06
CA TYR A 109 -12.76 -13.54 -5.35
C TYR A 109 -12.29 -12.42 -6.30
N ARG A 110 -13.06 -11.34 -6.37
CA ARG A 110 -12.72 -10.10 -7.07
C ARG A 110 -12.51 -8.95 -6.09
N PHE A 111 -11.63 -8.02 -6.43
CA PHE A 111 -11.47 -6.79 -5.67
C PHE A 111 -12.77 -5.97 -5.65
N TRP A 112 -13.16 -5.47 -4.47
CA TRP A 112 -14.29 -4.55 -4.32
C TRP A 112 -13.88 -3.17 -3.83
N LYS A 113 -13.17 -3.10 -2.70
CA LYS A 113 -12.73 -1.84 -2.11
C LYS A 113 -11.49 -2.04 -1.24
N ALA A 114 -10.73 -0.97 -1.03
CA ALA A 114 -9.64 -0.91 -0.06
C ALA A 114 -9.93 0.13 1.01
N GLY A 115 -9.29 0.01 2.17
CA GLY A 115 -9.42 0.97 3.25
C GLY A 115 -8.19 1.01 4.16
N ILE A 116 -8.20 2.02 5.03
CA ILE A 116 -7.24 2.18 6.14
C ILE A 116 -8.03 1.92 7.42
N TYR A 117 -7.56 1.00 8.24
CA TYR A 117 -8.22 0.61 9.48
C TYR A 117 -7.83 1.57 10.61
N MET A 118 -8.76 2.45 10.99
CA MET A 118 -8.53 3.52 11.98
C MET A 118 -9.57 3.50 13.11
N PRO A 119 -9.71 2.38 13.86
CA PRO A 119 -10.61 2.35 15.01
C PRO A 119 -10.10 3.29 16.13
N PRO A 120 -10.97 3.80 17.02
CA PRO A 120 -10.58 4.76 18.05
C PRO A 120 -9.41 4.34 18.94
N TYR A 121 -9.24 3.04 19.22
CA TYR A 121 -8.14 2.54 20.06
C TYR A 121 -6.76 2.57 19.38
N LEU A 122 -6.70 2.62 18.04
CA LEU A 122 -5.46 2.83 17.29
C LEU A 122 -5.11 4.29 17.08
N VAL A 123 -6.00 5.22 17.45
CA VAL A 123 -5.82 6.66 17.23
C VAL A 123 -5.43 7.35 18.53
N GLN A 124 -4.41 8.20 18.48
CA GLN A 124 -4.05 9.06 19.60
C GLN A 124 -5.18 10.07 19.85
N ALA A 125 -5.85 9.98 21.00
CA ALA A 125 -7.04 10.78 21.29
C ALA A 125 -6.74 12.23 21.74
N THR A 126 -5.57 12.46 22.34
CA THR A 126 -5.22 13.73 22.99
C THR A 126 -3.77 14.15 22.76
N GLY A 127 -3.46 15.40 23.10
CA GLY A 127 -2.12 15.98 23.02
C GLY A 127 -1.69 16.35 21.61
N ARG A 128 -0.40 16.63 21.45
CA ARG A 128 0.20 17.14 20.19
C ARG A 128 -0.02 16.23 18.98
N TYR A 129 -0.11 14.92 19.19
CA TYR A 129 -0.27 13.92 18.13
C TYR A 129 -1.72 13.46 17.98
N LYS A 130 -2.71 14.22 18.47
CA LYS A 130 -4.13 13.87 18.33
C LYS A 130 -4.47 13.57 16.86
N GLY A 131 -5.11 12.43 16.61
CA GLY A 131 -5.48 11.96 15.27
C GLY A 131 -4.43 11.10 14.56
N TYR A 132 -3.21 10.99 15.09
CA TYR A 132 -2.16 10.12 14.54
C TYR A 132 -2.32 8.68 15.03
N PRO A 133 -1.65 7.70 14.39
CA PRO A 133 -1.52 6.37 14.97
C PRO A 133 -0.98 6.43 16.40
N LYS A 134 -1.55 5.61 17.28
CA LYS A 134 -1.14 5.50 18.67
C LYS A 134 0.17 4.70 18.71
N SER A 135 1.29 5.39 18.55
CA SER A 135 2.63 4.80 18.48
C SER A 135 3.04 4.12 19.77
N THR A 136 3.72 2.98 19.67
CA THR A 136 4.32 2.27 20.81
C THR A 136 5.44 3.09 21.45
N TYR A 137 6.22 3.78 20.62
CA TYR A 137 7.31 4.65 21.05
C TYR A 137 7.20 6.02 20.37
N ILE A 138 7.55 7.08 21.09
CA ILE A 138 7.73 8.42 20.53
C ILE A 138 9.06 8.97 21.03
N ALA A 139 9.96 9.31 20.11
CA ALA A 139 11.30 9.84 20.42
C ALA A 139 12.05 9.00 21.47
N GLY A 140 12.04 7.67 21.31
CA GLY A 140 12.72 6.72 22.20
C GLY A 140 12.00 6.45 23.52
N ARG A 141 10.85 7.07 23.80
CA ARG A 141 10.07 6.84 25.02
C ARG A 141 8.88 5.94 24.73
N TYR A 142 8.68 4.90 25.55
CA TYR A 142 7.50 4.04 25.49
C TYR A 142 6.23 4.82 25.81
N LYS A 143 5.18 4.59 25.03
CA LYS A 143 3.87 5.26 25.13
C LYS A 143 2.70 4.28 25.31
N GLY A 144 2.95 2.97 25.20
CA GLY A 144 1.89 1.95 25.34
C GLY A 144 0.89 1.94 24.19
N GLY A 145 1.28 2.46 23.02
CA GLY A 145 0.53 2.32 21.79
C GLY A 145 0.78 0.99 21.07
N TYR A 146 0.21 0.86 19.87
CA TYR A 146 0.26 -0.36 19.06
C TYR A 146 1.24 -0.26 17.90
N SER A 147 1.18 0.85 17.16
CA SER A 147 1.96 1.07 15.94
C SER A 147 1.97 2.56 15.61
N ASP A 148 3.05 3.03 15.00
CA ASP A 148 3.15 4.36 14.38
C ASP A 148 2.54 4.41 12.97
N HIS A 149 1.99 3.29 12.49
CA HIS A 149 1.26 3.14 11.24
C HIS A 149 -0.16 2.59 11.47
N PHE A 150 -1.12 3.07 10.68
CA PHE A 150 -2.43 2.44 10.54
C PHE A 150 -2.37 1.26 9.56
N PRO A 151 -3.06 0.12 9.84
CA PRO A 151 -3.16 -0.98 8.90
C PRO A 151 -3.98 -0.64 7.66
N VAL A 152 -3.68 -1.29 6.53
CA VAL A 152 -4.50 -1.27 5.32
C VAL A 152 -5.15 -2.63 5.08
N TYR A 153 -6.28 -2.63 4.37
CA TYR A 153 -7.00 -3.86 4.04
C TYR A 153 -7.68 -3.77 2.67
N LEU A 154 -8.00 -4.93 2.11
CA LEU A 154 -8.85 -5.09 0.94
C LEU A 154 -10.12 -5.85 1.33
N HIS A 155 -11.24 -5.50 0.69
CA HIS A 155 -12.38 -6.40 0.60
C HIS A 155 -12.34 -7.08 -0.76
N LEU A 156 -12.34 -8.40 -0.70
CA LEU A 156 -12.57 -9.26 -1.85
C LEU A 156 -13.99 -9.83 -1.75
N VAL A 157 -14.70 -9.88 -2.86
CA VAL A 157 -16.08 -10.38 -2.92
C VAL A 157 -16.17 -11.50 -3.94
N ARG A 158 -17.04 -12.47 -3.72
CA ARG A 158 -17.38 -13.52 -4.69
C ARG A 158 -18.91 -13.63 -4.78
N LYS A 159 -19.42 -14.23 -5.85
CA LYS A 159 -20.84 -14.56 -5.92
C LYS A 159 -21.16 -15.57 -4.80
N ALA A 160 -22.26 -15.37 -4.09
CA ALA A 160 -22.78 -16.38 -3.18
C ALA A 160 -23.32 -17.56 -3.99
N ASP A 161 -23.13 -18.77 -3.46
CA ASP A 161 -23.64 -20.01 -4.06
C ASP A 161 -25.18 -19.99 -4.14
#